data_AF-A0A4Q9VAS5-F1
#
_entry.id   AF-A0A4Q9VAS5-F1
#
_cell.length_a   1.000
_cell.length_b   1.000
_cell.length_c   1.000
_cell.angle_alpha   90.00
_cell.angle_beta   90.00
_cell.angle_gamma   90.00
#
_symmetry.space_group_name_H-M   'P 1'
#
loop_
_entity.id
_entity.type
_entity.pdbx_description
1 polymer ?
#
loop_
_entity_poly.entity_id
_entity_poly.type
_entity_poly.pdbx_seq_one_letter_code
_entity_poly.pdbx_strand_id
1 'polypeptide(L)'
;MAWKHAFNAVFFENKLLLDQIATMIKKFNFLIFILLITSCQERSVSDKLHYQPVLDSLQISFQEKLDTGEGMLQASREYRLQTDSLLSVVYSQILDVQDLNLDSLKLTQKKFLLKKQTKEDSIWKEVDAVFSETGITPQLERMAAYEFIGDMNLKRASQLNRILIKNGGYRVTGKQLKQK
;
A
#
# COMPACT_ATOMS: atom_id res chain seq x y z
N MET A 1 -51.94 9.92 28.24
CA MET A 1 -51.33 8.57 28.19
C MET A 1 -50.36 8.34 27.02
N ALA A 2 -50.30 9.20 25.98
CA ALA A 2 -49.44 8.99 24.80
C ALA A 2 -47.91 9.10 25.04
N TRP A 3 -47.47 9.91 26.02
CA TRP A 3 -46.04 10.18 26.24
C TRP A 3 -45.24 8.99 26.81
N LYS A 4 -45.88 8.08 27.56
CA LYS A 4 -45.22 6.87 28.08
C LYS A 4 -44.86 5.86 26.96
N HIS A 5 -45.66 5.79 25.91
CA HIS A 5 -45.41 4.89 24.78
C HIS A 5 -44.28 5.41 23.88
N ALA A 6 -44.22 6.73 23.66
CA ALA A 6 -43.15 7.36 22.88
C ALA A 6 -41.77 7.23 23.57
N PHE A 7 -41.71 7.39 24.90
CA PHE A 7 -40.46 7.26 25.64
C PHE A 7 -39.91 5.82 25.65
N ASN A 8 -40.79 4.83 25.78
CA ASN A 8 -40.40 3.42 25.73
C ASN A 8 -39.91 2.99 24.33
N ALA A 9 -40.49 3.53 23.25
CA ALA A 9 -40.05 3.24 21.89
C ALA A 9 -38.65 3.80 21.61
N VAL A 10 -38.39 5.07 21.97
CA VAL A 10 -37.07 5.70 21.79
C VAL A 10 -36.00 5.02 22.65
N PHE A 11 -36.34 4.58 23.85
CA PHE A 11 -35.39 3.85 24.71
C PHE A 11 -35.07 2.44 24.14
N PHE A 12 -36.07 1.77 23.54
CA PHE A 12 -35.88 0.45 22.93
C PHE A 12 -35.03 0.51 21.64
N GLU A 13 -35.25 1.51 20.80
CA GLU A 13 -34.45 1.73 19.58
C GLU A 13 -32.99 2.08 19.90
N ASN A 14 -32.75 2.92 20.92
CA ASN A 14 -31.38 3.23 21.35
C ASN A 14 -30.67 1.99 21.94
N LYS A 15 -31.39 1.13 22.66
CA LYS A 15 -30.83 -0.12 23.19
C LYS A 15 -30.47 -1.11 22.07
N LEU A 16 -31.33 -1.22 21.05
CA LEU A 16 -31.07 -2.08 19.88
C LEU A 16 -29.84 -1.60 19.08
N LEU A 17 -29.70 -0.28 18.89
CA LEU A 17 -28.53 0.32 18.25
C LEU A 17 -27.23 0.07 19.04
N LEU A 18 -27.28 0.23 20.37
CA LEU A 18 -26.13 -0.02 21.23
C LEU A 18 -25.71 -1.50 21.23
N ASP A 19 -26.67 -2.43 21.21
CA ASP A 19 -26.39 -3.87 21.14
C ASP A 19 -25.80 -4.26 19.76
N GLN A 20 -26.26 -3.65 18.67
CA GLN A 20 -25.68 -3.84 17.33
C GLN A 20 -24.25 -3.31 17.24
N ILE A 21 -23.99 -2.11 17.79
CA ILE A 21 -22.64 -1.51 17.85
C ILE A 21 -21.71 -2.38 18.71
N ALA A 22 -22.16 -2.84 19.88
CA ALA A 22 -21.38 -3.72 20.75
C ALA A 22 -21.05 -5.06 20.06
N THR A 23 -21.98 -5.60 19.27
CA THR A 23 -21.77 -6.83 18.50
C THR A 23 -20.79 -6.60 17.35
N MET A 24 -20.85 -5.45 16.67
CA MET A 24 -19.89 -5.08 15.63
C MET A 24 -18.48 -4.86 16.20
N ILE A 25 -18.35 -4.18 17.35
CA ILE A 25 -17.07 -3.97 18.03
C ILE A 25 -16.45 -5.30 18.45
N LYS A 26 -17.24 -6.25 18.99
CA LYS A 26 -16.76 -7.59 19.33
C LYS A 26 -16.27 -8.37 18.11
N LYS A 27 -17.00 -8.30 16.98
CA LYS A 27 -16.58 -8.93 15.71
C LYS A 27 -15.32 -8.29 15.14
N PHE A 28 -15.19 -6.97 15.23
CA PHE A 28 -14.02 -6.22 14.78
C PHE A 28 -12.78 -6.56 15.63
N ASN A 29 -12.92 -6.61 16.96
CA ASN A 29 -11.84 -7.02 17.86
C ASN A 29 -11.44 -8.49 17.67
N PHE A 30 -12.39 -9.37 17.37
CA PHE A 30 -12.10 -10.76 17.01
C PHE A 30 -11.32 -10.87 15.69
N LEU A 31 -11.65 -10.02 14.69
CA LEU A 31 -10.92 -9.95 13.42
C LEU A 31 -9.48 -9.44 13.61
N ILE A 32 -9.28 -8.43 14.46
CA ILE A 32 -7.94 -7.94 14.85
C ILE A 32 -7.16 -9.04 15.58
N PHE A 33 -7.81 -9.81 16.45
CA PHE A 33 -7.18 -10.91 17.18
C PHE A 33 -6.77 -12.06 16.25
N ILE A 34 -7.59 -12.39 15.24
CA ILE A 34 -7.22 -13.37 14.20
C ILE A 34 -6.02 -12.87 13.39
N LEU A 35 -6.00 -11.58 13.01
CA LEU A 35 -4.86 -10.96 12.31
C LEU A 35 -3.58 -10.97 13.15
N LEU A 36 -3.68 -10.83 14.47
CA LEU A 36 -2.55 -10.95 15.39
C LEU A 36 -2.06 -12.40 15.51
N ILE A 37 -2.95 -13.39 15.56
CA ILE A 37 -2.54 -14.81 15.68
C ILE A 37 -1.93 -15.33 14.38
N THR A 38 -2.41 -14.91 13.20
CA THR A 38 -1.80 -15.27 11.91
C THR A 38 -0.44 -14.61 11.69
N SER A 39 -0.10 -13.55 12.44
CA SER A 39 1.24 -12.94 12.43
C SER A 39 2.29 -13.69 13.27
N CYS A 40 1.88 -14.71 14.04
CA CYS A 40 2.74 -15.49 14.93
C CYS A 40 3.02 -16.93 14.46
N GLN A 41 2.60 -17.33 13.25
CA GLN A 41 3.13 -18.56 12.66
C GLN A 41 4.54 -18.26 12.12
N GLU A 42 5.55 -18.63 12.91
CA GLU A 42 6.91 -18.90 12.43
C GLU A 42 6.84 -19.96 11.34
N ARG A 43 6.56 -19.52 10.11
CA ARG A 43 6.91 -20.27 8.92
C ARG A 43 8.43 -20.21 8.84
N SER A 44 9.07 -21.24 9.39
CA SER A 44 10.41 -21.66 9.00
C SER A 44 10.35 -22.13 7.54
N VAL A 45 10.15 -21.19 6.63
CA VAL A 45 10.34 -21.42 5.21
C VAL A 45 11.50 -20.55 4.82
N SER A 46 12.58 -21.20 4.41
CA SER A 46 13.66 -20.62 3.63
C SER A 46 13.13 -20.21 2.24
N ASP A 47 12.05 -19.42 2.21
CA ASP A 47 11.53 -18.85 0.99
C ASP A 47 12.34 -17.59 0.73
N LYS A 48 13.18 -17.67 -0.32
CA LYS A 48 13.80 -16.48 -0.89
C LYS A 48 12.68 -15.46 -1.17
N LEU A 49 12.73 -14.29 -0.52
CA LEU A 49 11.74 -13.25 -0.77
C LEU A 49 11.74 -12.88 -2.25
N HIS A 50 10.61 -13.12 -2.91
CA HIS A 50 10.45 -12.91 -4.34
C HIS A 50 9.16 -12.12 -4.60
N TYR A 51 9.29 -10.82 -4.86
CA TYR A 51 8.15 -9.93 -5.07
C TYR A 51 7.68 -9.83 -6.52
N GLN A 52 8.37 -10.48 -7.47
CA GLN A 52 8.02 -10.36 -8.89
C GLN A 52 6.55 -10.74 -9.19
N PRO A 53 5.99 -11.83 -8.62
CA PRO A 53 4.59 -12.17 -8.86
C PRO A 53 3.61 -11.09 -8.37
N VAL A 54 3.94 -10.40 -7.28
CA VAL A 54 3.12 -9.30 -6.73
C VAL A 54 3.24 -8.06 -7.62
N LEU A 55 4.44 -7.77 -8.12
CA LEU A 55 4.68 -6.67 -9.06
C LEU A 55 3.88 -6.89 -10.36
N ASP A 56 3.94 -8.11 -10.90
CA ASP A 56 3.23 -8.48 -12.13
C ASP A 56 1.70 -8.44 -11.92
N SER A 57 1.21 -8.94 -10.78
CA SER A 57 -0.23 -8.93 -10.49
C SER A 57 -0.78 -7.52 -10.33
N LEU A 58 -0.01 -6.59 -9.75
CA LEU A 58 -0.41 -5.19 -9.64
C LEU A 58 -0.58 -4.54 -11.02
N GLN A 59 0.35 -4.80 -11.93
CA GLN A 59 0.28 -4.26 -13.29
C GLN A 59 -0.89 -4.86 -14.08
N ILE A 60 -1.09 -6.18 -13.99
CA ILE A 60 -2.22 -6.87 -14.65
C ILE A 60 -3.54 -6.36 -14.10
N SER A 61 -3.71 -6.32 -12.78
CA SER A 61 -4.97 -5.86 -12.16
C SER A 61 -5.27 -4.40 -12.47
N PHE A 62 -4.23 -3.55 -12.57
CA PHE A 62 -4.41 -2.17 -13.01
C PHE A 62 -4.90 -2.10 -14.47
N GLN A 63 -4.27 -2.85 -15.39
CA GLN A 63 -4.70 -2.89 -16.78
C GLN A 63 -6.12 -3.42 -16.93
N GLU A 64 -6.47 -4.50 -16.23
CA GLU A 64 -7.83 -5.06 -16.23
C GLU A 64 -8.87 -4.02 -15.79
N LYS A 65 -8.55 -3.19 -14.78
CA LYS A 65 -9.42 -2.09 -14.36
C LYS A 65 -9.54 -1.01 -15.43
N LEU A 66 -8.44 -0.65 -16.09
CA LEU A 66 -8.48 0.32 -17.19
C LEU A 66 -9.31 -0.17 -18.38
N ASP A 67 -9.23 -1.45 -18.71
CA ASP A 67 -9.95 -2.06 -19.83
C ASP A 67 -11.48 -1.98 -19.67
N THR A 68 -11.98 -1.86 -18.43
CA THR A 68 -13.42 -1.66 -18.17
C THR A 68 -13.90 -0.25 -18.52
N GLY A 69 -13.00 0.74 -18.55
CA GLY A 69 -13.34 2.16 -18.71
C GLY A 69 -14.04 2.80 -17.49
N GLU A 70 -14.49 2.01 -16.51
CA GLU A 70 -15.20 2.49 -15.33
C GLU A 70 -14.23 2.77 -14.18
N GLY A 71 -14.37 3.94 -13.54
CA GLY A 71 -13.57 4.29 -12.38
C GLY A 71 -12.05 4.40 -12.63
N MET A 72 -11.62 4.61 -13.88
CA MET A 72 -10.19 4.61 -14.25
C MET A 72 -9.35 5.57 -13.41
N LEU A 73 -9.86 6.76 -13.09
CA LEU A 73 -9.17 7.72 -12.22
C LEU A 73 -8.91 7.13 -10.81
N GLN A 74 -9.89 6.40 -10.27
CA GLN A 74 -9.73 5.71 -8.98
C GLN A 74 -8.72 4.56 -9.12
N ALA A 75 -8.80 3.77 -10.20
CA ALA A 75 -7.86 2.69 -10.47
C ALA A 75 -6.40 3.20 -10.55
N SER A 76 -6.14 4.29 -11.27
CA SER A 76 -4.79 4.88 -11.35
C SER A 76 -4.32 5.41 -9.98
N ARG A 77 -5.21 6.03 -9.21
CA ARG A 77 -4.88 6.49 -7.85
C ARG A 77 -4.51 5.32 -6.93
N GLU A 78 -5.28 4.25 -6.95
CA GLU A 78 -5.02 3.02 -6.19
C GLU A 78 -3.69 2.40 -6.62
N TYR A 79 -3.45 2.28 -7.93
CA TYR A 79 -2.21 1.76 -8.48
C TYR A 79 -0.98 2.54 -8.00
N ARG A 80 -1.03 3.89 -8.01
CA ARG A 80 0.05 4.72 -7.44
C ARG A 80 0.32 4.38 -5.97
N LEU A 81 -0.73 4.28 -5.15
CA LEU A 81 -0.59 4.02 -3.71
C LEU A 81 -0.05 2.61 -3.43
N GLN A 82 -0.54 1.61 -4.16
CA GLN A 82 -0.11 0.23 -4.01
C GLN A 82 1.35 0.03 -4.42
N THR A 83 1.77 0.63 -5.53
CA THR A 83 3.16 0.59 -5.99
C THR A 83 4.11 1.35 -5.07
N ASP A 84 3.71 2.48 -4.50
CA ASP A 84 4.50 3.22 -3.50
C ASP A 84 4.68 2.43 -2.20
N SER A 85 3.60 1.79 -1.75
CA SER A 85 3.61 0.90 -0.57
C SER A 85 4.53 -0.29 -0.81
N LEU A 86 4.41 -0.96 -1.96
CA LEU A 86 5.25 -2.10 -2.31
C LEU A 86 6.72 -1.70 -2.45
N LEU A 87 7.02 -0.55 -3.07
CA LEU A 87 8.37 0.00 -3.11
C LEU A 87 8.95 0.14 -1.69
N SER A 88 8.17 0.69 -0.76
CA SER A 88 8.59 0.87 0.63
C SER A 88 8.84 -0.45 1.34
N VAL A 89 7.99 -1.46 1.09
CA VAL A 89 8.17 -2.82 1.63
C VAL A 89 9.46 -3.45 1.10
N VAL A 90 9.64 -3.48 -0.22
CA VAL A 90 10.84 -4.06 -0.86
C VAL A 90 12.10 -3.33 -0.39
N TYR A 91 12.05 -1.99 -0.30
CA TYR A 91 13.16 -1.20 0.20
C TYR A 91 13.50 -1.50 1.66
N SER A 92 12.49 -1.71 2.51
CA SER A 92 12.72 -2.05 3.92
C SER A 92 13.38 -3.42 4.06
N GLN A 93 12.92 -4.41 3.30
CA GLN A 93 13.51 -5.76 3.34
C GLN A 93 14.96 -5.80 2.85
N ILE A 94 15.30 -5.02 1.83
CA ILE A 94 16.67 -5.03 1.30
C ILE A 94 17.69 -4.41 2.29
N LEU A 95 17.23 -3.59 3.24
CA LEU A 95 18.09 -3.04 4.28
C LEU A 95 18.56 -4.11 5.29
N ASP A 96 17.83 -5.22 5.40
CA ASP A 96 18.14 -6.34 6.30
C ASP A 96 19.08 -7.38 5.65
N VAL A 97 19.45 -7.19 4.38
CA VAL A 97 20.30 -8.11 3.62
C VAL A 97 21.77 -7.92 3.99
N GLN A 98 22.44 -9.02 4.35
CA GLN A 98 23.87 -9.02 4.66
C GLN A 98 24.73 -8.78 3.41
N ASP A 99 25.95 -8.28 3.61
CA ASP A 99 26.96 -8.06 2.56
C ASP A 99 26.58 -7.08 1.44
N LEU A 100 25.51 -6.32 1.63
CA LEU A 100 25.07 -5.28 0.71
C LEU A 100 25.72 -3.94 1.08
N ASN A 101 26.20 -3.19 0.08
CA ASN A 101 26.68 -1.82 0.31
C ASN A 101 25.49 -0.89 0.60
N LEU A 102 25.12 -0.78 1.87
CA LEU A 102 23.96 -0.02 2.33
C LEU A 102 24.07 1.47 2.03
N ASP A 103 25.27 2.05 2.06
CA ASP A 103 25.46 3.48 1.78
C ASP A 103 25.19 3.81 0.32
N SER A 104 25.70 2.98 -0.60
CA SER A 104 25.38 3.07 -2.03
C SER A 104 23.88 2.88 -2.27
N LEU A 105 23.27 1.88 -1.63
CA LEU A 105 21.83 1.63 -1.74
C LEU A 105 21.01 2.84 -1.26
N LYS A 106 21.29 3.37 -0.07
CA LYS A 106 20.63 4.56 0.48
C LYS A 106 20.83 5.79 -0.42
N LEU A 107 22.03 5.99 -0.96
CA LEU A 107 22.31 7.08 -1.88
C LEU A 107 21.49 6.96 -3.17
N THR A 108 21.42 5.77 -3.78
CA THR A 108 20.62 5.56 -4.99
C THR A 108 19.13 5.73 -4.72
N GLN A 109 18.65 5.29 -3.55
CA GLN A 109 17.26 5.48 -3.15
C GLN A 109 16.94 6.96 -2.93
N LYS A 110 17.81 7.71 -2.25
CA LYS A 110 17.65 9.17 -2.08
C LYS A 110 17.60 9.89 -3.43
N LYS A 111 18.50 9.56 -4.36
CA LYS A 111 18.49 10.12 -5.72
C LYS A 111 17.20 9.78 -6.47
N PHE A 112 16.71 8.55 -6.34
CA PHE A 112 15.43 8.15 -6.91
C PHE A 112 14.27 8.97 -6.33
N LEU A 113 14.18 9.10 -5.01
CA LEU A 113 13.11 9.84 -4.34
C LEU A 113 13.09 11.32 -4.76
N LEU A 114 14.27 11.96 -4.83
CA LEU A 114 14.39 13.33 -5.32
C LEU A 114 13.91 13.46 -6.77
N LYS A 115 14.36 12.55 -7.65
CA LYS A 115 13.92 12.54 -9.05
C LYS A 115 12.41 12.31 -9.18
N LYS A 116 11.84 11.41 -8.37
CA LYS A 116 10.39 11.14 -8.32
C LYS A 116 9.65 12.41 -7.94
N GLN A 117 10.04 13.05 -6.85
CA GLN A 117 9.42 14.27 -6.35
C GLN A 117 9.47 15.39 -7.40
N THR A 118 10.63 15.68 -7.98
CA THR A 118 10.75 16.71 -9.02
C THR A 118 9.85 16.42 -10.23
N LYS A 119 9.68 15.15 -10.61
CA LYS A 119 8.78 14.77 -11.71
C LYS A 119 7.31 14.88 -11.32
N GLU A 120 6.96 14.44 -10.12
CA GLU A 120 5.61 14.55 -9.57
C GLU A 120 5.19 16.03 -9.49
N ASP A 121 6.03 16.90 -8.92
CA ASP A 121 5.77 18.34 -8.81
C ASP A 121 5.57 18.99 -10.19
N SER A 122 6.39 18.60 -11.18
CA SER A 122 6.27 19.11 -12.55
C SER A 122 4.94 18.72 -13.20
N ILE A 123 4.53 17.45 -13.08
CA ILE A 123 3.29 16.95 -13.66
C ILE A 123 2.09 17.60 -12.98
N TRP A 124 2.09 17.70 -11.65
CA TRP A 124 1.00 18.34 -10.93
C TRP A 124 0.85 19.82 -11.26
N LYS A 125 1.97 20.52 -11.51
CA LYS A 125 1.91 21.90 -12.00
C LYS A 125 1.21 22.01 -13.36
N GLU A 126 1.46 21.07 -14.28
CA GLU A 126 0.79 21.03 -15.58
C GLU A 126 -0.71 20.69 -15.44
N VAL A 127 -1.04 19.72 -14.59
CA VAL A 127 -2.43 19.35 -14.28
C VAL A 127 -3.20 20.54 -13.68
N ASP A 128 -2.60 21.23 -12.70
CA ASP A 128 -3.22 22.37 -12.04
C ASP A 128 -3.39 23.56 -12.98
N ALA A 129 -2.49 23.72 -13.96
CA ALA A 129 -2.62 24.74 -15.00
C ALA A 129 -3.90 24.53 -15.83
N VAL A 130 -4.22 23.29 -16.23
CA VAL A 130 -5.45 22.98 -16.97
C VAL A 130 -6.69 23.40 -16.19
N PHE A 131 -6.74 23.10 -14.89
CA PHE A 131 -7.85 23.55 -14.04
C PHE A 131 -7.91 25.08 -13.95
N SER A 132 -6.77 25.74 -13.80
CA SER A 132 -6.72 27.21 -13.69
C SER A 132 -7.17 27.92 -14.97
N GLU A 133 -6.89 27.33 -16.13
CA GLU A 133 -7.22 27.91 -17.44
C GLU A 133 -8.67 27.64 -17.84
N THR A 134 -9.19 26.45 -17.52
CA THR A 134 -10.49 25.98 -18.03
C THR A 134 -11.60 25.99 -16.99
N GLY A 135 -11.26 25.99 -15.69
CA GLY A 135 -12.20 25.74 -14.59
C GLY A 135 -12.74 24.30 -14.52
N ILE A 136 -12.29 23.42 -15.42
CA ILE A 136 -12.73 22.03 -15.51
C ILE A 136 -11.75 21.15 -14.75
N THR A 137 -12.25 20.22 -13.94
CA THR A 137 -11.39 19.25 -13.25
C THR A 137 -10.70 18.33 -14.27
N PRO A 138 -9.37 18.33 -14.37
CA PRO A 138 -8.61 17.63 -15.41
C PRO A 138 -8.46 16.13 -15.07
N GLN A 139 -9.54 15.36 -15.19
CA GLN A 139 -9.56 13.97 -14.74
C GLN A 139 -8.60 13.07 -15.52
N LEU A 140 -8.46 13.28 -16.83
CA LEU A 140 -7.58 12.48 -17.69
C LEU A 140 -6.11 12.73 -17.36
N GLU A 141 -5.75 13.99 -17.16
CA GLU A 141 -4.40 14.41 -16.80
C GLU A 141 -4.04 13.90 -15.41
N ARG A 142 -4.98 13.93 -14.47
CA ARG A 142 -4.82 13.32 -13.14
C ARG A 142 -4.62 11.81 -13.21
N MET A 143 -5.38 11.13 -14.05
CA MET A 143 -5.27 9.69 -14.26
C MET A 143 -3.88 9.33 -14.79
N ALA A 144 -3.44 10.01 -15.85
CA ALA A 144 -2.12 9.84 -16.46
C ALA A 144 -0.99 10.17 -15.46
N ALA A 145 -1.14 11.22 -14.65
CA ALA A 145 -0.19 11.57 -13.60
C ALA A 145 -0.04 10.45 -12.57
N TYR A 146 -1.16 9.90 -12.07
CA TYR A 146 -1.12 8.79 -11.11
C TYR A 146 -0.47 7.54 -11.69
N GLU A 147 -0.82 7.16 -12.92
CA GLU A 147 -0.23 6.02 -13.63
C GLU A 147 1.28 6.19 -13.79
N PHE A 148 1.73 7.34 -14.30
CA PHE A 148 3.14 7.62 -14.52
C PHE A 148 3.97 7.49 -13.23
N ILE A 149 3.48 8.04 -12.12
CA ILE A 149 4.16 7.93 -10.82
C ILE A 149 4.10 6.48 -10.31
N GLY A 150 2.99 5.77 -10.53
CA GLY A 150 2.85 4.35 -10.22
C GLY A 150 3.91 3.49 -10.94
N ASP A 151 4.11 3.72 -12.23
CA ASP A 151 5.10 3.01 -13.04
C ASP A 151 6.54 3.31 -12.59
N MET A 152 6.83 4.56 -12.21
CA MET A 152 8.11 4.91 -11.61
C MET A 152 8.38 4.09 -10.33
N ASN A 153 7.37 3.95 -9.48
CA ASN A 153 7.45 3.17 -8.25
C ASN A 153 7.61 1.68 -8.55
N LEU A 154 6.79 1.11 -9.44
CA LEU A 154 6.83 -0.30 -9.83
C LEU A 154 8.20 -0.68 -10.41
N LYS A 155 8.73 0.15 -11.33
CA LYS A 155 10.05 -0.06 -11.93
C LYS A 155 11.16 -0.05 -10.89
N ARG A 156 11.11 0.88 -9.93
CA ARG A 156 12.08 0.93 -8.84
C ARG A 156 11.95 -0.27 -7.90
N ALA A 157 10.73 -0.67 -7.56
CA ALA A 157 10.47 -1.85 -6.75
C ALA A 157 11.00 -3.13 -7.42
N SER A 158 10.81 -3.29 -8.73
CA SER A 158 11.39 -4.41 -9.50
C SER A 158 12.92 -4.40 -9.47
N GLN A 159 13.56 -3.22 -9.61
CA GLN A 159 15.02 -3.12 -9.49
C GLN A 159 15.51 -3.57 -8.11
N LEU A 160 14.87 -3.11 -7.04
CA LEU A 160 15.23 -3.49 -5.68
C LEU A 160 14.96 -4.98 -5.43
N ASN A 161 13.85 -5.52 -5.94
CA ASN A 161 13.54 -6.94 -5.88
C ASN A 161 14.63 -7.80 -6.55
N ARG A 162 15.16 -7.37 -7.71
CA ARG A 162 16.30 -8.07 -8.36
C ARG A 162 17.55 -8.07 -7.49
N ILE A 163 17.84 -6.97 -6.80
CA ILE A 163 18.98 -6.91 -5.89
C ILE A 163 18.73 -7.83 -4.67
N LEU A 164 17.52 -7.83 -4.13
CA LEU A 164 17.11 -8.72 -3.02
C LEU A 164 17.29 -10.21 -3.40
N ILE A 165 16.84 -10.61 -4.59
CA ILE A 165 17.01 -11.98 -5.10
C ILE A 165 18.49 -12.34 -5.26
N LYS A 166 19.28 -11.44 -5.85
CA LYS A 166 20.70 -11.67 -6.13
C LYS A 166 21.51 -11.87 -4.85
N ASN A 167 21.18 -11.13 -3.79
CA ASN A 167 21.89 -11.19 -2.50
C ASN A 167 21.23 -12.18 -1.54
N GLY A 168 20.53 -13.19 -2.10
CA GLY A 168 19.96 -14.31 -1.37
C GLY A 168 18.98 -13.87 -0.31
N GLY A 169 17.86 -13.24 -0.71
CA GLY A 169 16.79 -12.67 0.13
C GLY A 169 16.23 -13.59 1.22
N TYR A 170 17.08 -13.96 2.17
CA TYR A 170 16.81 -14.71 3.37
C TYR A 170 16.70 -13.69 4.49
N ARG A 171 15.61 -13.76 5.25
CA ARG A 171 15.57 -13.15 6.57
C ARG A 171 16.57 -13.90 7.45
N VAL A 172 17.59 -13.23 7.97
CA VAL A 172 18.39 -13.79 9.07
C VAL A 172 17.58 -13.63 10.36
N THR A 173 16.59 -14.50 10.57
CA THR A 173 16.01 -14.71 11.90
C THR A 173 16.95 -15.63 12.67
N GLY A 174 17.92 -15.03 13.36
CA GLY A 174 18.85 -15.77 14.20
C GLY A 174 19.93 -14.87 14.77
N LYS A 175 19.66 -14.28 15.96
CA LYS A 175 20.76 -13.96 16.88
C LYS A 175 21.54 -15.26 17.06
N GLN A 176 22.74 -15.34 16.49
CA GLN A 176 23.70 -16.36 16.89
C GLN A 176 23.97 -16.14 18.38
N LEU A 177 23.35 -16.96 19.23
CA LEU A 177 23.82 -17.16 20.59
C LEU A 177 25.22 -17.74 20.46
N LYS A 178 26.22 -16.87 20.68
CA LYS A 178 27.61 -17.27 20.93
C LYS A 178 27.59 -18.29 22.06
N GLN A 179 27.80 -19.57 21.75
CA GLN A 179 28.24 -20.53 22.74
C GLN A 179 29.72 -20.22 23.01
N LYS A 180 29.99 -19.85 24.26
CA LYS A 180 31.32 -19.75 24.85
C LYS A 180 31.86 -21.15 25.10
#